data_AF-A0A7S1T7C1-F1
#
_entry.id   AF-A0A7S1T7C1-F1
#
_cell.length_a   1.000
_cell.length_b   1.000
_cell.length_c   1.000
_cell.angle_alpha   90.00
_cell.angle_beta   90.00
_cell.angle_gamma   90.00
#
_symmetry.space_group_name_H-M   'P 1'
#
loop_
_entity.id
_entity.type
_entity.pdbx_description
1 polymer ?
#
loop_
_entity_poly.entity_id
_entity_poly.type
_entity_poly.pdbx_seq_one_letter_code
_entity_poly.pdbx_strand_id
1 'polypeptide(L)'
;TACNFIHPISGQFVHCKGAENIRFTKCNFGVEEVLGLSKTTEPAHVMHGMVYDQLGRLLSYVNEDQQLYREGVDFHVFDIADDGIYNVEDGLSVNKTWLAEPENEETLVRFLKGLHKGWIYCRDHPDTCVSLLAPYGEDRALHLHQRYQMHEVNKLIWPSPGGIGLHSEAGMQFSQDTAMLYGLINRTVPFSEH
;
A
#
# COMPACT_ATOMS: atom_id res chain seq x y z
N THR A 1 -13.69 -16.58 -15.99
CA THR A 1 -14.14 -15.55 -16.95
C THR A 1 -13.02 -14.56 -17.22
N ALA A 2 -11.84 -15.04 -17.62
CA ALA A 2 -10.66 -14.23 -17.85
C ALA A 2 -10.04 -14.64 -19.17
N CYS A 3 -9.75 -13.67 -20.05
CA CYS A 3 -9.56 -13.97 -21.46
C CYS A 3 -8.58 -13.00 -22.15
N ASN A 4 -7.74 -13.53 -23.05
CA ASN A 4 -6.73 -12.81 -23.82
C ASN A 4 -5.80 -11.95 -22.95
N PHE A 5 -4.92 -12.61 -22.21
CA PHE A 5 -3.95 -11.94 -21.37
C PHE A 5 -2.54 -12.46 -21.56
N ILE A 6 -1.57 -11.61 -21.30
CA ILE A 6 -0.18 -12.03 -21.14
C ILE A 6 -0.03 -12.55 -19.71
N HIS A 7 0.29 -13.83 -19.58
CA HIS A 7 0.50 -14.44 -18.28
C HIS A 7 1.62 -13.70 -17.53
N PRO A 8 1.38 -13.16 -16.33
CA PRO A 8 2.29 -12.20 -15.70
C PRO A 8 3.66 -12.79 -15.33
N ILE A 9 3.73 -14.10 -15.10
CA ILE A 9 4.96 -14.81 -14.74
C ILE A 9 5.71 -15.36 -15.96
N SER A 10 5.01 -16.06 -16.87
CA SER A 10 5.64 -16.74 -18.02
C SER A 10 5.76 -15.87 -19.28
N GLY A 11 5.09 -14.72 -19.33
CA GLY A 11 5.05 -13.85 -20.51
C GLY A 11 4.29 -14.44 -21.71
N GLN A 12 3.69 -15.63 -21.57
CA GLN A 12 2.95 -16.29 -22.64
C GLN A 12 1.57 -15.66 -22.82
N PHE A 13 1.18 -15.49 -24.08
CA PHE A 13 -0.16 -15.01 -24.42
C PHE A 13 -1.18 -16.16 -24.30
N VAL A 14 -2.19 -15.99 -23.46
CA VAL A 14 -3.26 -16.97 -23.24
C VAL A 14 -4.48 -16.58 -24.07
N HIS A 15 -4.69 -17.26 -25.19
CA HIS A 15 -5.82 -17.05 -26.08
C HIS A 15 -7.14 -17.58 -25.49
N CYS A 16 -8.22 -16.87 -25.79
CA CYS A 16 -9.52 -16.98 -25.13
C CYS A 16 -10.51 -18.00 -25.74
N LYS A 17 -11.59 -18.33 -24.99
CA LYS A 17 -12.83 -19.03 -25.41
C LYS A 17 -14.13 -18.19 -25.24
N GLY A 18 -14.05 -16.91 -24.87
CA GLY A 18 -15.13 -15.95 -24.56
C GLY A 18 -14.86 -14.52 -25.07
N ALA A 19 -15.51 -13.48 -24.53
CA ALA A 19 -15.50 -12.11 -25.10
C ALA A 19 -14.89 -10.99 -24.20
N GLU A 20 -14.43 -11.28 -22.99
CA GLU A 20 -13.92 -10.28 -22.05
C GLU A 20 -12.39 -10.19 -22.10
N ASN A 21 -11.82 -9.07 -22.58
CA ASN A 21 -10.36 -8.87 -22.58
C ASN A 21 -9.89 -8.42 -21.19
N ILE A 22 -8.88 -9.09 -20.62
CA ILE A 22 -8.26 -8.68 -19.36
C ILE A 22 -6.88 -8.06 -19.62
N ARG A 23 -6.71 -6.81 -19.20
CA ARG A 23 -5.42 -6.12 -19.19
C ARG A 23 -4.79 -6.24 -17.80
N PHE A 24 -3.72 -7.02 -17.70
CA PHE A 24 -2.87 -7.00 -16.52
C PHE A 24 -1.87 -5.86 -16.66
N THR A 25 -2.04 -4.80 -15.88
CA THR A 25 -0.97 -3.82 -15.65
C THR A 25 -0.10 -4.42 -14.55
N LYS A 26 1.22 -4.52 -14.76
CA LYS A 26 2.14 -4.74 -13.62
C LYS A 26 1.88 -3.61 -12.61
N CYS A 27 2.11 -3.80 -11.32
CA CYS A 27 1.96 -2.74 -10.30
C CYS A 27 2.97 -1.60 -10.49
N ASN A 28 2.87 -0.88 -11.60
CA ASN A 28 3.35 0.47 -11.76
C ASN A 28 2.19 1.32 -11.32
N PHE A 29 2.32 1.95 -10.16
CA PHE A 29 1.37 2.95 -9.69
C PHE A 29 1.34 4.21 -10.60
N GLY A 30 1.92 4.13 -11.79
CA GLY A 30 2.06 5.21 -12.76
C GLY A 30 3.21 6.16 -12.48
N VAL A 31 4.13 5.78 -11.58
CA VAL A 31 5.32 6.59 -11.28
C VAL A 31 6.15 6.81 -12.55
N GLU A 32 6.25 5.81 -13.42
CA GLU A 32 6.98 5.86 -14.69
C GLU A 32 6.33 6.81 -15.70
N GLU A 33 5.00 6.99 -15.65
CA GLU A 33 4.32 8.02 -16.43
C GLU A 33 4.61 9.42 -15.88
N VAL A 34 4.55 9.61 -14.56
CA VAL A 34 4.93 10.86 -13.88
C VAL A 34 6.37 11.26 -14.19
N LEU A 35 7.28 10.29 -14.25
CA LEU A 35 8.68 10.50 -14.56
C LEU A 35 8.97 10.70 -16.06
N GLY A 36 7.95 10.69 -16.94
CA GLY A 36 8.14 10.81 -18.39
C GLY A 36 8.88 9.63 -19.02
N LEU A 37 9.07 8.52 -18.28
CA LEU A 37 9.64 7.27 -18.80
C LEU A 37 8.67 6.54 -19.74
N SER A 38 7.38 6.89 -19.65
CA SER A 38 6.34 6.52 -20.62
C SER A 38 6.18 7.61 -21.68
N LYS A 39 6.20 7.22 -22.96
CA LYS A 39 6.00 8.13 -24.11
C LYS A 39 4.55 8.59 -24.20
N THR A 40 4.16 9.55 -23.37
CA THR A 40 2.83 10.19 -23.43
C THR A 40 2.97 11.68 -23.75
N THR A 41 1.96 12.25 -24.41
CA THR A 41 1.99 13.62 -24.97
C THR A 41 1.27 14.66 -24.11
N GLU A 42 0.86 14.32 -22.89
CA GLU A 42 0.07 15.24 -22.04
C GLU A 42 0.92 15.98 -20.99
N PRO A 43 0.61 17.26 -20.68
CA PRO A 43 1.58 18.17 -20.06
C PRO A 43 1.53 18.20 -18.52
N ALA A 44 0.69 17.39 -17.88
CA ALA A 44 0.61 17.29 -16.43
C ALA A 44 0.26 15.86 -16.02
N HIS A 45 1.18 15.22 -15.32
CA HIS A 45 0.94 13.93 -14.67
C HIS A 45 0.56 14.19 -13.21
N VAL A 46 -0.68 13.86 -12.85
CA VAL A 46 -1.14 13.86 -11.46
C VAL A 46 -1.32 12.41 -11.03
N MET A 47 -0.83 12.10 -9.84
CA MET A 47 -0.89 10.76 -9.29
C MET A 47 -1.36 10.84 -7.84
N HIS A 48 -2.38 10.06 -7.50
CA HIS A 48 -2.75 9.82 -6.12
C HIS A 48 -1.88 8.70 -5.57
N GLY A 49 -1.39 8.86 -4.35
CA GLY A 49 -0.49 7.90 -3.75
C GLY A 49 -0.36 8.08 -2.25
N MET A 50 0.13 7.04 -1.62
CA MET A 50 0.42 6.97 -0.20
C MET A 50 1.82 7.51 0.04
N VAL A 51 1.99 8.26 1.14
CA VAL A 51 3.28 8.82 1.54
C VAL A 51 4.33 7.72 1.65
N TYR A 52 4.01 6.60 2.31
CA TYR A 52 4.98 5.52 2.55
C TYR A 52 5.36 4.71 1.30
N ASP A 53 4.58 4.75 0.22
CA ASP A 53 4.80 3.91 -0.94
C ASP A 53 5.14 4.75 -2.19
N GLN A 54 4.15 5.40 -2.80
CA GLN A 54 4.32 6.09 -4.08
C GLN A 54 5.30 7.26 -4.00
N LEU A 55 5.22 8.07 -2.95
CA LEU A 55 6.18 9.15 -2.72
C LEU A 55 7.58 8.60 -2.44
N GLY A 56 7.68 7.52 -1.65
CA GLY A 56 8.95 6.82 -1.41
C GLY A 56 9.58 6.29 -2.70
N ARG A 57 8.77 5.76 -3.63
CA ARG A 57 9.24 5.34 -4.96
C ARG A 57 9.78 6.54 -5.73
N LEU A 58 9.03 7.64 -5.80
CA LEU A 58 9.44 8.85 -6.52
C LEU A 58 10.78 9.38 -6.00
N LEU A 59 10.93 9.49 -4.68
CA LEU A 59 12.16 9.94 -4.01
C LEU A 59 13.35 8.97 -4.20
N SER A 60 13.10 7.70 -4.55
CA SER A 60 14.15 6.70 -4.77
C SER A 60 14.73 6.72 -6.18
N TYR A 61 14.06 7.38 -7.13
CA TYR A 61 14.53 7.50 -8.51
C TYR A 61 15.64 8.53 -8.67
N VAL A 62 16.46 8.33 -9.70
CA VAL A 62 17.49 9.29 -10.13
C VAL A 62 17.11 9.91 -11.47
N ASN A 63 17.35 11.21 -11.62
CA ASN A 63 17.16 11.94 -12.86
C ASN A 63 18.36 11.79 -13.81
N GLU A 64 18.28 12.42 -14.99
CA GLU A 64 19.34 12.36 -16.01
C GLU A 64 20.70 12.87 -15.49
N ASP A 65 20.68 13.82 -14.56
CA ASP A 65 21.86 14.40 -13.90
C ASP A 65 22.41 13.54 -12.74
N GLN A 66 21.92 12.31 -12.57
CA GLN A 66 22.29 11.38 -11.48
C GLN A 66 21.93 11.90 -10.08
N GLN A 67 20.94 12.79 -9.97
CA GLN A 67 20.43 13.32 -8.71
C GLN A 67 19.11 12.65 -8.33
N LEU A 68 18.85 12.48 -7.03
CA LEU A 68 17.55 12.03 -6.56
C LEU A 68 16.49 13.09 -6.85
N TYR A 69 15.26 12.64 -7.16
CA TYR A 69 14.11 13.54 -7.25
C TYR A 69 13.83 14.21 -5.90
N ARG A 70 13.47 15.48 -5.93
CA ARG A 70 13.22 16.32 -4.74
C ARG A 70 11.89 17.02 -4.84
N GLU A 71 11.14 16.96 -3.75
CA GLU A 71 9.96 17.78 -3.56
C GLU A 71 10.32 19.27 -3.62
N GLY A 72 9.47 20.08 -4.25
CA GLY A 72 9.64 21.52 -4.46
C GLY A 72 10.58 21.89 -5.61
N VAL A 73 11.26 20.92 -6.22
CA VAL A 73 12.10 21.12 -7.41
C VAL A 73 11.57 20.31 -8.58
N ASP A 74 11.44 19.00 -8.38
CA ASP A 74 11.06 18.06 -9.45
C ASP A 74 9.56 17.69 -9.40
N PHE A 75 8.93 17.78 -8.23
CA PHE A 75 7.50 17.54 -8.03
C PHE A 75 6.97 18.30 -6.80
N HIS A 76 5.64 18.36 -6.65
CA HIS A 76 4.98 18.92 -5.47
C HIS A 76 4.06 17.89 -4.83
N VAL A 77 4.00 17.86 -3.51
CA VAL A 77 3.05 17.05 -2.75
C VAL A 77 1.88 17.93 -2.32
N PHE A 78 0.67 17.46 -2.56
CA PHE A 78 -0.56 18.05 -2.03
C PHE A 78 -1.13 17.08 -1.00
N ASP A 79 -0.87 17.35 0.27
CA ASP A 79 -1.38 16.51 1.36
C ASP A 79 -2.81 16.88 1.70
N ILE A 80 -3.76 16.07 1.25
CA ILE A 80 -5.19 16.27 1.52
C ILE A 80 -5.57 15.98 2.99
N ALA A 81 -4.68 15.38 3.77
CA ALA A 81 -4.88 15.21 5.20
C ALA A 81 -4.85 16.55 5.95
N ASP A 82 -4.17 17.57 5.42
CA ASP A 82 -4.19 18.95 5.96
C ASP A 82 -5.60 19.56 5.89
N ASP A 83 -6.41 19.12 4.91
CA ASP A 83 -7.82 19.49 4.77
C ASP A 83 -8.77 18.53 5.52
N GLY A 84 -8.21 17.65 6.36
CA GLY A 84 -8.97 16.67 7.14
C GLY A 84 -9.47 15.48 6.32
N ILE A 85 -8.96 15.26 5.10
CA ILE A 85 -9.32 14.13 4.26
C ILE A 85 -8.29 13.02 4.47
N TYR A 86 -8.64 12.01 5.26
CA TYR A 86 -7.79 10.84 5.48
C TYR A 86 -8.63 9.58 5.60
N ASN A 87 -8.14 8.47 5.06
CA ASN A 87 -8.81 7.19 5.19
C ASN A 87 -7.98 6.23 6.03
N VAL A 88 -8.67 5.36 6.76
CA VAL A 88 -8.04 4.15 7.28
C VAL A 88 -7.85 3.17 6.13
N GLU A 89 -6.66 2.60 6.07
CA GLU A 89 -6.25 1.67 5.03
C GLU A 89 -5.67 0.42 5.70
N ASP A 90 -5.65 -0.69 4.95
CA ASP A 90 -5.13 -2.01 5.31
C ASP A 90 -5.58 -2.59 6.67
N GLY A 91 -6.41 -3.64 6.61
CA GLY A 91 -6.89 -4.35 7.79
C GLY A 91 -6.79 -5.86 7.64
N LEU A 92 -6.61 -6.56 8.76
CA LEU A 92 -6.73 -8.02 8.79
C LEU A 92 -8.20 -8.40 8.94
N SER A 93 -8.73 -9.14 7.98
CA SER A 93 -10.08 -9.68 8.03
C SER A 93 -10.05 -11.19 8.24
N VAL A 94 -10.98 -11.69 9.05
CA VAL A 94 -11.19 -13.12 9.28
C VAL A 94 -12.65 -13.48 9.05
N ASN A 95 -12.89 -14.68 8.53
CA ASN A 95 -14.25 -15.17 8.35
C ASN A 95 -14.87 -15.49 9.73
N LYS A 96 -16.02 -14.87 10.03
CA LYS A 96 -16.75 -15.06 11.29
C LYS A 96 -17.14 -16.53 11.53
N THR A 97 -17.47 -17.30 10.50
CA THR A 97 -17.83 -18.73 10.67
C THR A 97 -16.60 -19.59 10.99
N TRP A 98 -15.45 -19.25 10.41
CA TRP A 98 -14.19 -19.91 10.74
C TRP A 98 -13.78 -19.60 12.18
N LEU A 99 -13.89 -18.33 12.60
CA LEU A 99 -13.53 -17.91 13.96
C LEU A 99 -14.42 -18.53 15.05
N ALA A 100 -15.66 -18.89 14.72
CA ALA A 100 -16.59 -19.51 15.67
C ALA A 100 -16.19 -20.94 16.12
N GLU A 101 -15.25 -21.58 15.42
CA GLU A 101 -14.71 -22.88 15.82
C GLU A 101 -13.68 -22.69 16.95
N PRO A 102 -13.81 -23.40 18.10
CA PRO A 102 -12.97 -23.15 19.29
C PRO A 102 -11.46 -23.21 19.05
N GLU A 103 -10.98 -24.07 18.14
CA GLU A 103 -9.55 -24.22 17.84
C GLU A 103 -8.98 -23.08 16.98
N ASN A 104 -9.85 -22.37 16.25
CA ASN A 104 -9.46 -21.31 15.33
C ASN A 104 -9.18 -19.99 16.04
N GLU A 105 -9.88 -19.71 17.15
CA GLU A 105 -9.55 -18.57 18.02
C GLU A 105 -8.10 -18.67 18.53
N GLU A 106 -7.71 -19.83 19.05
CA GLU A 106 -6.35 -20.05 19.55
C GLU A 106 -5.31 -19.90 18.42
N THR A 107 -5.65 -20.37 17.22
CA THR A 107 -4.81 -20.24 16.03
C THR A 107 -4.66 -18.79 15.60
N LEU A 108 -5.74 -18.01 15.58
CA LEU A 108 -5.71 -16.58 15.30
C LEU A 108 -4.85 -15.82 16.33
N VAL A 109 -5.00 -16.12 17.62
CA VAL A 109 -4.18 -15.52 18.68
C VAL A 109 -2.69 -15.83 18.48
N ARG A 110 -2.34 -17.07 18.11
CA ARG A 110 -0.95 -17.45 17.79
C ARG A 110 -0.42 -16.70 16.57
N PHE A 111 -1.22 -16.60 15.50
CA PHE A 111 -0.88 -15.85 14.30
C PHE A 111 -0.62 -14.37 14.61
N LEU A 112 -1.56 -13.71 15.29
CA LEU A 112 -1.43 -12.30 15.68
C LEU A 112 -0.20 -12.09 16.57
N LYS A 113 0.06 -12.95 17.55
CA LYS A 113 1.28 -12.85 18.38
C LYS A 113 2.56 -12.94 17.54
N GLY A 114 2.61 -13.83 16.55
CA GLY A 114 3.73 -13.96 15.63
C GLY A 114 3.91 -12.72 14.75
N LEU A 115 2.82 -12.24 14.14
CA LEU A 115 2.81 -11.05 13.30
C LEU A 115 3.30 -9.81 14.06
N HIS A 116 2.74 -9.55 15.24
CA HIS A 116 3.11 -8.40 16.06
C HIS A 116 4.58 -8.46 16.51
N LYS A 117 5.12 -9.65 16.81
CA LYS A 117 6.56 -9.81 17.09
C LYS A 117 7.41 -9.42 15.89
N GLY A 118 7.00 -9.80 14.68
CA GLY A 118 7.67 -9.39 13.44
C GLY A 118 7.67 -7.88 13.25
N TRP A 119 6.51 -7.22 13.42
CA TRP A 119 6.39 -5.77 13.30
C TRP A 119 7.22 -5.01 14.35
N ILE A 120 7.19 -5.46 15.61
CA ILE A 120 8.04 -4.93 16.67
C ILE A 120 9.52 -5.10 16.31
N TYR A 121 9.90 -6.27 15.81
CA TYR A 121 11.28 -6.52 15.38
C TYR A 121 11.70 -5.55 14.27
N CYS A 122 10.85 -5.31 13.26
CA CYS A 122 11.14 -4.38 12.16
C CYS A 122 11.20 -2.92 12.60
N ARG A 123 10.40 -2.51 13.59
CA ARG A 123 10.55 -1.19 14.22
C ARG A 123 11.94 -1.01 14.82
N ASP A 124 12.41 -2.02 15.55
CA ASP A 124 13.68 -1.94 16.29
C ASP A 124 14.90 -2.26 15.39
N HIS A 125 14.69 -2.95 14.26
CA HIS A 125 15.73 -3.39 13.32
C HIS A 125 15.33 -3.11 11.86
N PRO A 126 15.09 -1.83 11.49
CA PRO A 126 14.55 -1.48 10.18
C PRO A 126 15.46 -1.91 9.04
N ASP A 127 16.77 -1.75 9.16
CA ASP A 127 17.73 -2.15 8.12
C ASP A 127 17.72 -3.66 7.86
N THR A 128 17.57 -4.48 8.91
CA THR A 128 17.43 -5.93 8.75
C THR A 128 16.14 -6.27 8.01
N CYS A 129 15.01 -5.64 8.38
CA CYS A 129 13.74 -5.91 7.70
C CYS A 129 13.71 -5.43 6.26
N VAL A 130 14.31 -4.27 5.96
CA VAL A 130 14.51 -3.82 4.57
C VAL A 130 15.32 -4.84 3.79
N SER A 131 16.40 -5.38 4.39
CA SER A 131 17.25 -6.38 3.75
C SER A 131 16.54 -7.73 3.49
N LEU A 132 15.45 -8.04 4.21
CA LEU A 132 14.63 -9.23 3.94
C LEU A 132 13.79 -9.08 2.67
N LEU A 133 13.39 -7.85 2.34
CA LEU A 133 12.55 -7.53 1.18
C LEU A 133 13.37 -7.09 -0.04
N ALA A 134 14.49 -6.40 0.20
CA ALA A 134 15.41 -5.90 -0.82
C ALA A 134 16.86 -6.17 -0.36
N PRO A 135 17.38 -7.39 -0.56
CA PRO A 135 18.76 -7.75 -0.23
C PRO A 135 19.79 -6.78 -0.80
N TYR A 136 20.88 -6.58 -0.06
CA TYR A 136 22.01 -5.77 -0.52
C TYR A 136 22.58 -6.32 -1.84
N GLY A 137 22.72 -5.44 -2.84
CA GLY A 137 23.20 -5.80 -4.19
C GLY A 137 22.09 -5.90 -5.25
N GLU A 138 20.82 -5.81 -4.85
CA GLU A 138 19.69 -5.60 -5.75
C GLU A 138 19.56 -4.13 -6.22
N ASP A 139 18.47 -3.81 -6.93
CA ASP A 139 18.17 -2.46 -7.43
C ASP A 139 18.24 -1.42 -6.29
N ARG A 140 19.13 -0.42 -6.48
CA ARG A 140 19.34 0.66 -5.52
C ARG A 140 18.06 1.44 -5.23
N ALA A 141 17.23 1.69 -6.24
CA ALA A 141 15.98 2.41 -6.06
C ALA A 141 15.04 1.63 -5.16
N LEU A 142 14.95 0.30 -5.35
CA LEU A 142 14.14 -0.57 -4.51
C LEU A 142 14.61 -0.53 -3.05
N HIS A 143 15.92 -0.66 -2.78
CA HIS A 143 16.42 -0.60 -1.41
C HIS A 143 16.15 0.76 -0.73
N LEU A 144 16.32 1.87 -1.46
CA LEU A 144 16.00 3.21 -0.95
C LEU A 144 14.51 3.38 -0.66
N HIS A 145 13.65 2.91 -1.57
CA HIS A 145 12.20 2.91 -1.41
C HIS A 145 11.77 2.08 -0.21
N GLN A 146 12.27 0.85 -0.05
CA GLN A 146 11.93 -0.01 1.08
C GLN A 146 12.38 0.59 2.42
N ARG A 147 13.56 1.21 2.46
CA ARG A 147 14.05 1.92 3.65
C ARG A 147 13.16 3.12 4.01
N TYR A 148 12.75 3.89 3.00
CA TYR A 148 11.83 5.00 3.19
C TYR A 148 10.46 4.50 3.68
N GLN A 149 9.91 3.47 3.04
CA GLN A 149 8.64 2.86 3.41
C GLN A 149 8.65 2.35 4.85
N MET A 150 9.71 1.66 5.28
CA MET A 150 9.87 1.21 6.67
C MET A 150 9.82 2.37 7.67
N HIS A 151 10.39 3.53 7.33
CA HIS A 151 10.34 4.71 8.19
C HIS A 151 8.93 5.30 8.26
N GLU A 152 8.26 5.49 7.13
CA GLU A 152 6.92 6.10 7.10
C GLU A 152 5.84 5.19 7.70
N VAL A 153 5.89 3.88 7.43
CA VAL A 153 4.97 2.90 8.05
C VAL A 153 5.14 2.87 9.57
N ASN A 154 6.36 3.00 10.08
CA ASN A 154 6.59 3.07 11.53
C ASN A 154 5.92 4.29 12.18
N LYS A 155 5.77 5.42 11.48
CA LYS A 155 5.03 6.58 12.00
C LYS A 155 3.53 6.33 12.11
N LEU A 156 2.98 5.49 11.22
CA LEU A 156 1.55 5.14 11.23
C LEU A 156 1.21 4.18 12.38
N ILE A 157 2.16 3.31 12.74
CA ILE A 157 1.94 2.30 13.78
C ILE A 157 2.34 2.84 15.16
N TRP A 158 3.45 3.56 15.27
CA TRP A 158 4.09 3.88 16.55
C TRP A 158 4.07 5.37 16.92
N PRO A 159 3.93 5.71 18.23
CA PRO A 159 3.62 4.79 19.33
C PRO A 159 2.19 4.24 19.19
N SER A 160 1.96 2.97 19.55
CA SER A 160 0.62 2.34 19.50
C SER A 160 -0.02 2.31 20.91
N PRO A 161 -0.47 3.46 21.47
CA PRO A 161 -0.91 3.53 22.87
C PRO A 161 -2.15 2.66 23.15
N GLY A 162 -3.03 2.48 22.16
CA GLY A 162 -4.18 1.58 22.25
C GLY A 162 -3.84 0.10 22.05
N GLY A 163 -2.61 -0.22 21.62
CA GLY A 163 -2.22 -1.53 21.12
C GLY A 163 -2.00 -1.51 19.61
N ILE A 164 -1.29 -2.53 19.12
CA ILE A 164 -0.94 -2.66 17.71
C ILE A 164 -2.13 -3.24 16.94
N GLY A 165 -2.41 -2.71 15.75
CA GLY A 165 -3.47 -3.21 14.87
C GLY A 165 -4.88 -2.71 15.18
N LEU A 166 -5.02 -1.71 16.08
CA LEU A 166 -6.29 -1.01 16.28
C LEU A 166 -6.38 0.20 15.36
N HIS A 167 -7.48 0.31 14.62
CA HIS A 167 -7.78 1.52 13.87
C HIS A 167 -8.27 2.63 14.81
N SER A 168 -8.08 3.88 14.37
CA SER A 168 -8.76 5.03 14.96
C SER A 168 -10.26 4.95 14.71
N GLU A 169 -11.07 5.02 15.76
CA GLU A 169 -12.54 5.08 15.64
C GLU A 169 -12.98 6.24 14.75
N ALA A 170 -12.38 7.42 14.93
CA ALA A 170 -12.66 8.60 14.10
C ALA A 170 -12.28 8.38 12.63
N GLY A 171 -11.15 7.71 12.36
CA GLY A 171 -10.73 7.40 10.99
C GLY A 171 -11.64 6.38 10.31
N MET A 172 -12.04 5.32 11.02
CA MET A 172 -13.03 4.36 10.53
C MET A 172 -14.36 5.04 10.23
N GLN A 173 -14.84 5.91 11.13
CA GLN A 173 -16.08 6.65 10.90
C GLN A 173 -15.99 7.55 9.66
N PHE A 174 -14.91 8.31 9.52
CA PHE A 174 -14.70 9.18 8.36
C PHE A 174 -14.70 8.37 7.04
N SER A 175 -13.99 7.25 6.99
CA SER A 175 -13.97 6.39 5.80
C SER A 175 -15.34 5.81 5.46
N GLN A 176 -16.12 5.42 6.48
CA GLN A 176 -17.49 4.94 6.28
C GLN A 176 -18.42 6.06 5.79
N ASP A 177 -18.32 7.26 6.35
CA ASP A 177 -19.13 8.41 5.94
C ASP A 177 -18.81 8.84 4.51
N THR A 178 -17.53 8.83 4.14
CA THR A 178 -17.06 9.07 2.77
C THR A 178 -17.64 8.02 1.81
N ALA A 179 -17.54 6.73 2.17
CA ALA A 179 -18.09 5.65 1.36
C ALA A 179 -19.62 5.74 1.21
N MET A 180 -20.34 6.16 2.26
CA MET A 180 -21.78 6.44 2.21
C MET A 180 -22.11 7.61 1.30
N LEU A 181 -21.38 8.73 1.43
CA LEU A 181 -21.60 9.94 0.63
C LEU A 181 -21.50 9.68 -0.87
N TYR A 182 -20.55 8.83 -1.27
CA TYR A 182 -20.34 8.45 -2.67
C TYR A 182 -21.14 7.21 -3.11
N GLY A 183 -22.01 6.66 -2.24
CA GLY A 183 -22.85 5.52 -2.57
C GLY A 183 -22.10 4.20 -2.77
N LEU A 184 -20.90 4.06 -2.19
CA LEU A 184 -20.09 2.84 -2.23
C LEU A 184 -20.60 1.79 -1.22
N ILE A 185 -21.20 2.25 -0.12
CA ILE A 185 -21.88 1.41 0.87
C ILE A 185 -23.28 1.96 1.15
N ASN A 186 -24.16 1.13 1.69
CA ASN A 186 -25.56 1.49 1.98
C ASN A 186 -25.85 1.69 3.47
N ARG A 187 -24.88 1.40 4.34
CA ARG A 187 -24.94 1.64 5.78
C ARG A 187 -23.54 1.75 6.36
N THR A 188 -23.41 2.47 7.47
CA THR A 188 -22.25 2.40 8.35
C THR A 188 -22.45 1.31 9.41
N VAL A 189 -21.35 0.90 10.03
CA VAL A 189 -21.28 -0.12 11.08
C VAL A 189 -20.54 0.48 12.28
N PRO A 190 -21.03 0.29 13.52
CA PRO A 190 -20.32 0.77 14.71
C PRO A 190 -18.91 0.17 14.81
N PHE A 191 -17.97 0.94 15.35
CA PHE A 191 -16.58 0.47 15.52
C PHE A 191 -16.49 -0.83 16.34
N SER A 192 -17.36 -1.02 17.33
CA SER A 192 -17.43 -2.25 18.15
C SER A 192 -17.83 -3.52 17.38
N GLU A 193 -18.33 -3.39 16.15
CA GLU A 193 -18.76 -4.52 15.31
C GLU A 193 -17.72 -4.89 14.23
N HIS A 194 -16.63 -4.13 14.15
CA HIS A 194 -15.42 -4.44 13.37
C HIS A 194 -14.47 -5.31 14.18
#